data_AF-A0A0A2MHZ5-F1
#
_entry.id   AF-A0A0A2MHZ5-F1
#
_cell.length_a   1.000
_cell.length_b   1.000
_cell.length_c   1.000
_cell.angle_alpha   90.00
_cell.angle_beta   90.00
_cell.angle_gamma   90.00
#
_symmetry.space_group_name_H-M   'P 1'
#
loop_
_entity.id
_entity.type
_entity.pdbx_description
1 polymer ?
#
loop_
_entity_poly.entity_id
_entity_poly.type
_entity_poly.pdbx_seq_one_letter_code
_entity_poly.pdbx_strand_id
1 'polypeptide(L)' 'MTVSDFLKDRNLKILARYKQLKAEKLDSTEIKKIIGREFGNLSVYTIEQVLYNKNYSNSPHKKE' A
#
# COMPACT_ATOMS: atom_id res chain seq x y z
N MET A 1 10.84 -16.26 5.99
CA MET A 1 10.21 -15.16 5.23
C MET A 1 11.11 -13.94 5.33
N THR A 2 11.54 -13.35 4.22
CA THR A 2 12.40 -12.15 4.28
C THR A 2 11.56 -10.92 4.57
N VAL A 3 12.17 -9.86 5.11
CA VAL A 3 11.50 -8.56 5.29
C VAL A 3 10.94 -8.03 3.96
N SER A 4 11.62 -8.31 2.85
CA SER A 4 11.15 -7.95 1.50
C SER A 4 9.84 -8.66 1.15
N ASP A 5 9.75 -9.97 1.43
CA ASP A 5 8.54 -10.75 1.14
C ASP A 5 7.35 -10.29 2.01
N PHE A 6 7.61 -9.94 3.27
CA PHE A 6 6.60 -9.34 4.15
C PHE A 6 6.05 -8.04 3.60
N LEU A 7 6.93 -7.13 3.18
CA LEU A 7 6.52 -5.84 2.64
C LEU A 7 5.76 -5.99 1.31
N LYS A 8 6.16 -6.92 0.46
CA LYS A 8 5.44 -7.26 -0.79
C LYS A 8 4.03 -7.76 -0.51
N ASP A 9 3.90 -8.75 0.37
CA ASP A 9 2.60 -9.33 0.72
C ASP A 9 1.66 -8.27 1.32
N ARG A 10 2.18 -7.43 2.22
CA ARG A 10 1.43 -6.30 2.77
C ARG A 10 0.97 -5.34 1.68
N ASN A 11 1.86 -4.96 0.75
CA ASN A 11 1.54 -4.01 -0.32
C ASN A 11 0.49 -4.59 -1.30
N LEU A 12 0.56 -5.88 -1.62
CA LEU A 12 -0.47 -6.56 -2.42
C LEU A 12 -1.83 -6.54 -1.74
N LYS A 13 -1.87 -6.80 -0.42
CA LYS A 13 -3.10 -6.71 0.38
C LYS A 13 -3.68 -5.30 0.40
N ILE A 14 -2.84 -4.28 0.55
CA ILE A 14 -3.25 -2.86 0.47
C ILE A 14 -3.88 -2.55 -0.89
N LEU A 15 -3.26 -2.98 -1.99
CA LEU A 15 -3.79 -2.77 -3.34
C LEU A 15 -5.14 -3.47 -3.55
N ALA A 16 -5.25 -4.72 -3.12
CA ALA A 16 -6.50 -5.48 -3.22
C ALA A 16 -7.62 -4.81 -2.42
N ARG A 17 -7.32 -4.40 -1.17
CA ARG A 17 -8.28 -3.73 -0.29
C ARG A 17 -8.73 -2.38 -0.85
N TYR A 18 -7.81 -1.60 -1.41
CA TYR A 18 -8.14 -0.34 -2.07
C TYR A 18 -9.12 -0.55 -3.23
N LYS A 19 -8.89 -1.58 -4.06
CA LYS A 19 -9.79 -1.91 -5.19
C LYS A 19 -11.18 -2.33 -4.71
N GLN A 20 -11.27 -3.14 -3.66
CA GLN A 20 -12.55 -3.55 -3.05
C GLN A 20 -13.34 -2.32 -2.59
N LEU A 21 -12.72 -1.47 -1.76
CA LEU A 21 -13.39 -0.29 -1.22
C LEU A 21 -13.72 0.74 -2.33
N LYS A 22 -12.93 0.79 -3.40
CA LYS A 22 -13.24 1.64 -4.56
C LYS A 22 -14.45 1.12 -5.34
N ALA A 23 -14.62 -0.20 -5.43
CA ALA A 23 -15.81 -0.82 -6.03
C ALA A 23 -17.08 -0.53 -5.22
N GLU A 24 -16.95 -0.38 -3.90
CA GLU A 24 -18.01 0.09 -2.99
C GLU A 24 -18.33 1.60 -3.12
N LYS A 25 -17.70 2.30 -4.08
CA LYS A 25 -17.87 3.73 -4.36
C LYS A 25 -17.46 4.66 -3.21
N LEU A 26 -16.59 4.21 -2.30
CA LEU A 26 -16.01 5.06 -1.26
C LEU A 26 -15.05 6.11 -1.86
N ASP A 27 -14.96 7.27 -1.18
CA ASP A 27 -14.00 8.29 -1.57
C ASP A 27 -12.56 7.82 -1.33
N SER A 28 -11.66 8.17 -2.25
CA SER A 28 -10.27 7.75 -2.19
C SER A 28 -9.56 8.22 -0.91
N THR A 29 -9.98 9.33 -0.31
CA THR A 29 -9.44 9.82 0.98
C THR A 29 -9.88 8.94 2.14
N GLU A 30 -11.16 8.54 2.16
CA GLU A 30 -11.71 7.65 3.18
C GLU A 30 -11.11 6.25 3.10
N ILE A 31 -10.98 5.72 1.89
CA ILE A 31 -10.32 4.44 1.64
C ILE A 31 -8.90 4.42 2.22
N LYS A 32 -8.11 5.47 1.97
CA LYS A 32 -6.74 5.57 2.52
C LYS A 32 -6.75 5.61 4.05
N LYS A 33 -7.72 6.28 4.69
CA LYS A 33 -7.85 6.28 6.16
C LYS A 33 -8.20 4.90 6.71
N ILE A 34 -9.13 4.18 6.06
CA ILE A 34 -9.53 2.83 6.44
C ILE A 34 -8.33 1.88 6.37
N ILE A 35 -7.66 1.85 5.21
CA ILE A 35 -6.45 1.04 5.00
C ILE A 35 -5.35 1.43 5.99
N GLY A 36 -5.18 2.72 6.26
CA GLY A 36 -4.22 3.19 7.27
C GLY A 36 -4.44 2.53 8.62
N ARG A 37 -5.68 2.49 9.10
CA ARG A 37 -6.04 1.83 10.36
C ARG A 37 -5.87 0.32 10.30
N GLU A 38 -6.33 -0.33 9.23
CA GLU A 38 -6.26 -1.80 9.07
C GLU A 38 -4.80 -2.32 9.03
N PHE A 39 -3.86 -1.53 8.52
CA PHE A 39 -2.47 -1.94 8.33
C PHE A 39 -1.49 -1.33 9.34
N GLY A 40 -1.95 -1.02 10.55
CA GLY A 40 -1.08 -0.59 11.66
C GLY A 40 -0.78 0.91 11.67
N ASN A 41 -1.80 1.74 11.42
CA ASN A 41 -1.70 3.20 11.33
C ASN A 41 -0.71 3.69 10.27
N LEU A 42 -0.72 3.04 9.10
CA LEU A 42 0.05 3.55 7.96
C LEU A 42 -0.39 4.96 7.61
N SER A 43 0.60 5.81 7.33
CA SER A 43 0.32 7.15 6.84
C SER A 43 -0.34 7.10 5.47
N VAL A 44 -1.18 8.10 5.18
CA VAL A 44 -1.79 8.28 3.85
C VAL A 44 -0.72 8.34 2.76
N TYR A 45 0.40 9.01 3.04
CA TYR A 45 1.56 9.08 2.14
C TYR A 45 2.13 7.69 1.82
N THR A 46 2.32 6.83 2.82
CA THR A 46 2.80 5.46 2.61
C THR A 46 1.84 4.66 1.73
N ILE A 47 0.53 4.84 1.93
CA ILE A 47 -0.47 4.16 1.10
C ILE A 47 -0.43 4.69 -0.32
N GLU A 48 -0.30 6.00 -0.54
CA GLU A 48 -0.14 6.58 -1.88
C GLU A 48 1.12 6.06 -2.58
N GLN A 49 2.22 5.91 -1.85
CA GLN A 49 3.43 5.27 -2.36
C GLN A 49 3.14 3.83 -2.79
N VAL A 50 2.35 3.06 -2.05
CA VAL A 50 1.96 1.70 -2.47
C VAL A 50 1.02 1.71 -3.69
N LEU A 51 0.09 2.67 -3.77
CA LEU A 51 -0.91 2.74 -4.83
C LEU A 51 -0.36 3.27 -6.16
N TYR A 52 0.50 4.28 -6.12
CA TYR A 52 0.91 5.07 -7.28
C TYR A 52 2.38 4.94 -7.64
N ASN A 53 3.21 4.38 -6.75
CA ASN A 53 4.62 4.24 -7.07
C ASN A 53 4.86 3.00 -7.95
N LYS A 54 5.12 3.23 -9.23
CA LYS A 54 5.59 2.21 -10.18
C LYS A 54 7.00 1.69 -9.84
N ASN A 55 7.70 2.33 -8.90
CA ASN A 55 9.09 2.01 -8.53
C ASN A 55 9.26 1.16 -7.26
N TYR A 56 8.20 0.58 -6.68
CA TYR A 56 8.36 -0.66 -5.89
C TYR A 56 8.62 -1.86 -6.83
N SER A 57 9.49 -1.65 -7.82
CA SER A 57 10.27 -2.70 -8.44
C SER A 57 11.34 -3.10 -7.43
N ASN A 58 11.57 -4.39 -7.30
CA ASN A 58 12.37 -5.04 -6.27
C ASN A 58 13.88 -4.77 -6.34
N SER A 59 14.32 -3.56 -6.68
CA SER A 59 15.72 -3.24 -6.54
C SER A 59 15.98 -2.70 -5.14
N PRO A 60 16.90 -3.31 -4.36
CA PRO A 60 17.45 -2.59 -3.21
C PRO A 60 17.92 -1.25 -3.75
N HIS A 61 17.74 -0.17 -2.99
CA HIS A 61 18.41 1.09 -3.30
C HIS A 61 19.87 0.73 -3.60
N LYS A 62 20.27 0.75 -4.88
CA LYS A 62 21.68 0.88 -5.24
C LYS A 62 22.03 2.24 -4.68
N LYS A 63 22.61 2.24 -3.49
CA LYS A 63 23.44 3.34 -3.05
C LYS A 63 24.52 3.43 -4.12
N GLU A 64 24.42 4.46 -4.95
CA GLU A 64 25.64 5.02 -5.56
C GLU A 64 26.60 5.43 -4.45
#